data_AF-A0A2S6ARI6-F1
#
_entry.id   AF-A0A2S6ARI6-F1
#
_cell.length_a   1.000
_cell.length_b   1.000
_cell.length_c   1.000
_cell.angle_alpha   90.00
_cell.angle_beta   90.00
_cell.angle_gamma   90.00
#
_symmetry.space_group_name_H-M   'P 1'
#
loop_
_entity.id
_entity.type
_entity.pdbx_description
1 polymer ?
#
loop_
_entity_poly.entity_id
_entity_poly.type
_entity_poly.pdbx_seq_one_letter_code
_entity_poly.pdbx_strand_id
1 'polypeptide(L)'
;MSRIQLALNVDDLDRAVAFYSTLFATEPAKLEPGYANFAVEQPPLKLVLLENTGTGGTINHLGVEVETSDQVHDEIARLSQAGLFTTEQIGTTCCFAQQDKVWVTGPHGEKWEVYTVLADTETFGAAPEFDAPEFADDTSAAQTCCGTDASAPKTCCG
;
A
#
# COMPACT_ATOMS: atom_id res chain seq x y z
N MET A 1 -18.26 5.52 11.87
CA MET A 1 -17.35 6.55 11.36
C MET A 1 -16.10 5.87 10.84
N SER A 2 -15.75 6.13 9.59
CA SER A 2 -14.53 5.62 8.96
C SER A 2 -13.29 6.38 9.41
N ARG A 3 -12.12 5.78 9.23
CA ARG A 3 -10.81 6.42 9.48
C ARG A 3 -9.82 6.12 8.35
N ILE A 4 -8.85 7.01 8.20
CA ILE A 4 -7.74 6.79 7.27
C ILE A 4 -6.82 5.72 7.84
N GLN A 5 -6.34 4.84 6.98
CA GLN A 5 -5.18 4.01 7.23
C GLN A 5 -3.94 4.59 6.57
N LEU A 6 -2.84 4.63 7.34
CA LEU A 6 -1.50 4.91 6.85
C LEU A 6 -0.61 3.71 7.16
N ALA A 7 -0.19 2.97 6.14
CA ALA A 7 0.78 1.90 6.29
C ALA A 7 2.17 2.37 5.85
N LEU A 8 3.15 2.25 6.73
CA LEU A 8 4.52 2.71 6.51
C LEU A 8 5.50 1.54 6.57
N ASN A 9 6.49 1.56 5.68
CA ASN A 9 7.69 0.75 5.84
C ASN A 9 8.61 1.43 6.87
N VAL A 10 9.16 0.66 7.80
CA VAL A 10 10.10 1.13 8.81
C VAL A 10 11.35 0.27 8.82
N ASP A 11 12.51 0.86 9.07
CA ASP A 11 13.78 0.10 9.11
C ASP A 11 13.97 -0.68 10.42
N ASP A 12 13.44 -0.12 11.51
CA ASP A 12 13.56 -0.60 12.88
C ASP A 12 12.19 -0.42 13.55
N LEU A 13 11.51 -1.53 13.78
CA LEU A 13 10.15 -1.53 14.31
C LEU A 13 10.10 -0.99 15.73
N ASP A 14 11.02 -1.38 16.60
CA ASP A 14 11.04 -0.99 18.02
C ASP A 14 11.20 0.53 18.15
N ARG A 15 12.11 1.10 17.36
CA ARG A 15 12.33 2.55 17.31
C ARG A 15 11.11 3.28 16.77
N ALA A 16 10.46 2.74 15.75
CA ALA A 16 9.26 3.33 15.18
C ALA A 16 8.09 3.29 16.16
N VAL A 17 7.87 2.16 16.84
CA VAL A 17 6.85 1.99 17.88
C VAL A 17 7.04 3.01 18.99
N ALA A 18 8.26 3.16 19.52
CA ALA A 18 8.54 4.15 20.57
C ALA A 18 8.21 5.59 20.11
N PHE A 19 8.58 5.93 18.87
CA PHE A 19 8.29 7.24 18.29
C PHE A 19 6.78 7.49 18.15
N TYR A 20 6.05 6.57 17.51
CA TYR A 20 4.61 6.76 17.25
C TYR A 20 3.76 6.67 18.51
N SER A 21 4.19 5.87 19.50
CA SER A 21 3.52 5.85 20.80
C SER A 21 3.61 7.20 21.50
N THR A 22 4.76 7.86 21.39
CA THR A 22 4.96 9.22 21.90
C THR A 22 4.15 10.25 21.10
N LEU A 23 4.20 10.17 19.77
CA LEU A 23 3.54 11.14 18.88
C LEU A 23 2.02 11.15 19.07
N PHE A 24 1.40 9.97 19.17
CA PHE A 24 -0.06 9.85 19.28
C PHE A 24 -0.55 9.62 20.71
N ALA A 25 0.36 9.60 21.69
CA ALA A 25 0.05 9.34 23.10
C ALA A 25 -0.81 8.07 23.29
N THR A 26 -0.52 7.02 22.52
CA THR A 26 -1.22 5.72 22.58
C THR A 26 -0.25 4.59 22.28
N GLU A 27 -0.40 3.47 22.98
CA GLU A 27 0.37 2.25 22.69
C GLU A 27 -0.17 1.56 21.43
N PRO A 28 0.61 0.64 20.80
CA PRO A 28 0.13 -0.19 19.72
C PRO A 28 -1.09 -1.01 20.16
N ALA A 29 -2.11 -1.08 19.32
CA ALA A 29 -3.24 -1.99 19.51
C ALA A 29 -2.84 -3.45 19.23
N LYS A 30 -1.84 -3.65 18.37
CA LYS A 30 -1.21 -4.96 18.13
C LYS A 30 0.27 -4.78 17.83
N LEU A 31 1.09 -5.67 18.39
CA LEU A 31 2.53 -5.71 18.18
C LEU A 31 2.97 -7.17 18.00
N GLU A 32 3.62 -7.44 16.88
CA GLU A 32 4.13 -8.75 16.47
C GLU A 32 5.53 -8.57 15.84
N PRO A 33 6.35 -9.62 15.72
CA PRO A 33 7.62 -9.52 15.00
C PRO A 33 7.42 -8.97 13.58
N GLY A 34 8.07 -7.83 13.28
CA GLY A 34 8.00 -7.16 11.97
C GLY A 34 6.70 -6.38 11.69
N TYR A 35 5.78 -6.29 12.65
CA TYR A 35 4.48 -5.63 12.47
C TYR A 35 3.97 -4.94 13.73
N ALA A 36 3.47 -3.71 13.58
CA ALA A 36 2.66 -3.08 14.62
C ALA A 36 1.49 -2.32 14.02
N ASN A 37 0.40 -2.17 14.75
CA ASN A 37 -0.63 -1.20 14.40
C ASN A 37 -1.14 -0.42 15.61
N PHE A 38 -1.60 0.80 15.35
CA PHE A 38 -2.20 1.70 16.32
C PHE A 38 -3.61 2.05 15.86
N ALA A 39 -4.53 2.13 16.83
CA ALA A 39 -5.86 2.69 16.65
C ALA A 39 -5.92 4.04 17.37
N VAL A 40 -5.63 5.13 16.65
CA VAL A 40 -5.66 6.49 17.21
C VAL A 40 -7.08 7.03 17.11
N GLU A 41 -7.62 7.51 18.23
CA GLU A 41 -8.99 8.05 18.28
C GLU A 41 -9.09 9.49 17.74
N GLN A 42 -8.11 10.33 18.07
CA GLN A 42 -8.12 11.76 17.71
C GLN A 42 -6.70 12.22 17.32
N PRO A 43 -6.43 12.46 16.01
CA PRO A 43 -7.36 12.26 14.88
C PRO A 43 -7.66 10.76 14.65
N PRO A 44 -8.85 10.42 14.11
CA PRO A 44 -9.17 9.04 13.73
C PRO A 44 -8.17 8.51 12.68
N LEU A 45 -7.31 7.59 13.10
CA LEU A 45 -6.24 7.04 12.27
C LEU A 45 -5.95 5.59 12.64
N LYS A 46 -5.86 4.74 11.62
CA LYS A 46 -5.26 3.42 11.70
C LYS A 46 -3.82 3.53 11.19
N LEU A 47 -2.84 3.51 12.09
CA LEU A 47 -1.42 3.49 11.70
C LEU A 47 -0.97 2.04 11.64
N VAL A 48 -0.33 1.63 10.56
CA VAL A 48 0.29 0.30 10.40
C VAL A 48 1.78 0.48 10.11
N LEU A 49 2.62 -0.22 10.87
CA LEU A 49 4.07 -0.22 10.71
C LEU A 49 4.49 -1.62 10.26
N LEU A 50 5.20 -1.68 9.14
CA LEU A 50 5.74 -2.90 8.55
C LEU A 50 7.25 -2.78 8.53
N GLU A 51 7.95 -3.69 9.23
CA GLU A 51 9.41 -3.69 9.21
C GLU A 51 9.91 -4.16 7.84
N ASN A 52 10.69 -3.30 7.18
CA ASN A 52 11.23 -3.53 5.86
C ASN A 52 12.57 -2.79 5.71
N THR A 53 13.60 -3.38 6.30
CA THR A 53 14.94 -2.79 6.41
C THR A 53 15.52 -2.41 5.05
N GLY A 54 15.99 -1.17 4.94
CA GLY A 54 16.53 -0.56 3.72
C GLY A 54 15.50 0.25 2.93
N THR A 55 14.21 0.21 3.32
CA THR A 55 13.13 0.97 2.67
C THR A 55 12.30 1.79 3.66
N GLY A 56 12.80 1.97 4.89
CA GLY A 56 12.13 2.74 5.93
C GLY A 56 11.83 4.18 5.52
N GLY A 57 10.72 4.72 6.05
CA GLY A 57 10.25 6.07 5.76
C GLY A 57 9.46 6.20 4.45
N THR A 58 9.20 5.09 3.74
CA THR A 58 8.33 5.06 2.57
C THR A 58 6.90 4.68 2.93
N ILE A 59 5.94 5.15 2.11
CA ILE A 59 4.55 4.67 2.18
C ILE A 59 4.53 3.25 1.64
N ASN A 60 3.96 2.33 2.41
CA ASN A 60 3.68 0.98 1.95
C ASN A 60 2.37 0.96 1.14
N HIS A 61 1.26 1.39 1.76
CA HIS A 61 -0.02 1.64 1.11
C HIS A 61 -0.92 2.53 1.99
N LEU A 62 -2.06 2.92 1.43
CA LEU A 62 -3.05 3.78 2.08
C LEU A 62 -4.38 3.04 2.18
N GLY A 63 -5.27 3.51 3.06
CA GLY A 63 -6.61 2.95 3.09
C GLY A 63 -7.65 3.77 3.79
N VAL A 64 -8.87 3.28 3.73
CA VAL A 64 -10.04 3.75 4.47
C VAL A 64 -10.66 2.56 5.18
N GLU A 65 -10.54 2.54 6.51
CA GLU A 65 -11.20 1.55 7.35
C GLU A 65 -12.64 2.00 7.60
N VAL A 66 -13.59 1.20 7.16
CA VAL A 66 -15.04 1.40 7.34
C VAL A 66 -15.58 0.44 8.40
N GLU A 67 -16.83 0.64 8.84
CA GLU A 67 -17.38 -0.11 9.99
C GLU A 67 -18.00 -1.45 9.61
N THR A 68 -18.45 -1.60 8.36
CA THR A 68 -19.23 -2.78 7.95
C THR A 68 -18.85 -3.27 6.56
N SER A 69 -19.10 -4.57 6.32
CA SER A 69 -18.96 -5.18 5.00
C SER A 69 -19.86 -4.53 3.96
N ASP A 70 -21.07 -4.12 4.35
CA ASP A 70 -22.00 -3.43 3.45
C ASP A 70 -21.39 -2.13 2.91
N GLN A 71 -20.66 -1.38 3.75
CA GLN A 71 -19.94 -0.18 3.30
C GLN A 71 -18.82 -0.52 2.31
N VAL A 72 -18.12 -1.65 2.49
CA VAL A 72 -17.11 -2.12 1.52
C VAL A 72 -17.78 -2.47 0.18
N HIS A 73 -18.91 -3.18 0.20
CA HIS A 73 -19.67 -3.53 -1.01
C HIS A 73 -20.22 -2.30 -1.73
N ASP A 74 -20.71 -1.30 -1.00
CA ASP A 74 -21.15 -0.02 -1.58
C ASP A 74 -20.00 0.70 -2.29
N GLU A 75 -18.80 0.70 -1.69
CA GLU A 75 -17.61 1.30 -2.30
C GLU A 75 -17.11 0.51 -3.52
N ILE A 76 -17.17 -0.82 -3.49
CA ILE A 76 -16.90 -1.68 -4.66
C ILE A 76 -17.81 -1.27 -5.81
N ALA A 77 -19.12 -1.19 -5.57
CA ALA A 77 -20.11 -0.85 -6.59
C ALA A 77 -19.85 0.55 -7.16
N ARG A 78 -19.57 1.54 -6.29
CA ARG A 78 -19.30 2.92 -6.68
C ARG A 78 -18.01 3.04 -7.51
N LEU A 79 -16.93 2.38 -7.10
CA LEU A 79 -15.63 2.43 -7.78
C LEU A 79 -15.69 1.71 -9.14
N SER A 80 -16.37 0.56 -9.20
CA SER A 80 -16.61 -0.19 -10.45
C SER A 80 -17.41 0.63 -11.45
N GLN A 81 -18.47 1.31 -11.00
CA GLN A 81 -19.28 2.20 -11.85
C GLN A 81 -18.47 3.39 -12.39
N ALA A 82 -17.45 3.84 -11.64
CA ALA A 82 -16.54 4.89 -12.06
C ALA A 82 -15.42 4.40 -13.02
N GLY A 83 -15.38 3.10 -13.35
CA GLY A 83 -14.36 2.52 -14.22
C GLY A 83 -12.98 2.41 -13.57
N LEU A 84 -12.90 2.51 -12.24
CA LEU A 84 -11.67 2.24 -11.51
C LEU A 84 -11.55 0.73 -11.35
N PHE A 85 -10.49 0.15 -11.91
CA PHE A 85 -10.25 -1.29 -11.79
C PHE A 85 -10.07 -1.65 -10.32
N THR A 86 -10.92 -2.56 -9.83
CA THR A 86 -10.95 -3.00 -8.45
C THR A 86 -10.49 -4.45 -8.35
N THR A 87 -9.58 -4.73 -7.42
CA THR A 87 -9.30 -6.10 -6.98
C THR A 87 -10.05 -6.34 -5.67
N GLU A 88 -11.08 -7.16 -5.72
CA GLU A 88 -11.91 -7.52 -4.57
C GLU A 88 -11.30 -8.69 -3.79
N GLN A 89 -11.33 -8.60 -2.47
CA GLN A 89 -10.88 -9.63 -1.53
C GLN A 89 -11.90 -9.72 -0.40
N ILE A 90 -12.88 -10.61 -0.56
CA ILE A 90 -13.97 -10.83 0.41
C ILE A 90 -13.62 -12.00 1.33
N GLY A 91 -13.78 -11.82 2.64
CA GLY A 91 -13.53 -12.83 3.68
C GLY A 91 -12.08 -13.33 3.76
N THR A 92 -11.13 -12.56 3.23
CA THR A 92 -9.73 -12.97 3.10
C THR A 92 -8.92 -12.59 4.32
N THR A 93 -8.04 -13.47 4.79
CA THR A 93 -7.08 -13.15 5.85
C THR A 93 -5.88 -12.42 5.25
N CYS A 94 -5.71 -11.14 5.59
CA CYS A 94 -4.55 -10.32 5.21
C CYS A 94 -3.83 -9.89 6.48
N CYS A 95 -2.52 -10.13 6.56
CA CYS A 95 -1.74 -9.92 7.78
C CYS A 95 -2.38 -10.67 8.95
N PHE A 96 -2.84 -10.00 10.01
CA PHE A 96 -3.42 -10.65 11.18
C PHE A 96 -4.91 -10.38 11.35
N ALA A 97 -5.64 -10.18 10.26
CA ALA A 97 -7.07 -9.95 10.29
C ALA A 97 -7.79 -10.60 9.12
N GLN A 98 -8.97 -11.14 9.37
CA GLN A 98 -9.95 -11.45 8.33
C GLN A 98 -10.68 -10.16 7.94
N GLN A 99 -10.75 -9.87 6.65
CA GLN A 99 -11.25 -8.61 6.13
C GLN A 99 -12.12 -8.82 4.90
N ASP A 100 -13.08 -7.93 4.71
CA ASP A 100 -13.62 -7.61 3.39
C ASP A 100 -12.91 -6.36 2.89
N LYS A 101 -12.44 -6.40 1.65
CA LYS A 101 -11.56 -5.37 1.11
C LYS A 101 -11.71 -5.21 -0.40
N VAL A 102 -11.50 -3.99 -0.86
CA VAL A 102 -11.27 -3.66 -2.26
C VAL A 102 -10.01 -2.84 -2.41
N TRP A 103 -9.21 -3.15 -3.44
CA TRP A 103 -8.03 -2.39 -3.82
C TRP A 103 -8.27 -1.56 -5.07
N VAL A 104 -7.74 -0.34 -5.07
CA VAL A 104 -7.56 0.50 -6.27
C VAL A 104 -6.14 1.04 -6.31
N THR A 105 -5.66 1.39 -7.50
CA THR A 105 -4.35 2.01 -7.70
C THR A 105 -4.55 3.43 -8.19
N GLY A 106 -3.89 4.38 -7.51
CA GLY A 106 -3.90 5.76 -7.94
C GLY A 106 -3.05 6.00 -9.19
N PRO A 107 -3.14 7.20 -9.79
CA PRO A 107 -2.48 7.51 -11.06
C PRO A 107 -0.96 7.45 -11.00
N HIS A 108 -0.36 7.45 -9.80
CA HIS A 108 1.08 7.39 -9.59
C HIS A 108 1.54 6.09 -8.93
N GLY A 109 0.69 5.06 -8.94
CA GLY A 109 1.02 3.72 -8.46
C GLY A 109 0.78 3.49 -6.98
N GLU A 110 0.36 4.51 -6.22
CA GLU A 110 0.00 4.37 -4.82
C GLU A 110 -1.22 3.46 -4.66
N LYS A 111 -1.11 2.46 -3.78
CA LYS A 111 -2.17 1.49 -3.53
C LYS A 111 -3.10 1.98 -2.43
N TRP A 112 -4.40 1.86 -2.67
CA TRP A 112 -5.45 2.19 -1.73
C TRP A 112 -6.34 0.99 -1.48
N GLU A 113 -6.64 0.72 -0.22
CA GLU A 113 -7.68 -0.22 0.19
C GLU A 113 -8.87 0.48 0.84
N VAL A 114 -10.09 0.01 0.57
CA VAL A 114 -11.25 0.26 1.43
C VAL A 114 -11.62 -1.07 2.05
N TYR A 115 -11.70 -1.14 3.37
CA TYR A 115 -11.86 -2.42 4.06
C TYR A 115 -12.58 -2.29 5.40
N THR A 116 -13.08 -3.42 5.89
CA THR A 116 -13.51 -3.59 7.29
C THR A 116 -12.78 -4.77 7.93
N VAL A 117 -12.49 -4.69 9.23
CA VAL A 117 -11.99 -5.84 10.00
C VAL A 117 -13.17 -6.69 10.46
N LEU A 118 -13.16 -7.97 10.13
CA LEU A 118 -14.18 -8.93 10.56
C LEU A 118 -13.76 -9.67 11.83
N ALA A 119 -12.48 -10.06 11.91
CA ALA A 119 -11.90 -10.73 13.06
C ALA A 119 -10.37 -10.57 13.06
N ASP A 120 -9.76 -10.52 14.23
CA ASP A 120 -8.30 -10.70 14.37
C ASP A 120 -7.92 -12.18 14.18
N THR A 121 -6.76 -12.43 13.59
CA THR A 121 -6.14 -13.75 13.45
C THR A 121 -4.77 -13.77 14.12
N GLU A 122 -4.37 -14.93 14.64
CA GLU A 122 -3.03 -15.15 15.21
C GLU A 122 -1.99 -15.51 14.14
N THR A 123 -2.46 -15.91 12.95
CA THR A 123 -1.63 -16.26 11.80
C THR A 123 -1.52 -15.09 10.82
N PHE A 124 -0.30 -14.87 10.31
CA PHE A 124 -0.02 -13.92 9.23
C PHE A 124 -0.55 -14.49 7.89
N GLY A 125 -1.58 -13.87 7.33
CA GLY A 125 -2.10 -14.11 6.00
C GLY A 125 -1.25 -13.45 4.91
N ALA A 126 -1.33 -13.97 3.69
CA ALA A 126 -0.57 -13.47 2.56
C ALA A 126 -0.88 -11.98 2.32
N ALA A 127 0.17 -11.17 2.17
CA ALA A 127 0.02 -9.84 1.61
C ALA A 127 -0.46 -9.99 0.15
N PRO A 128 -1.29 -9.07 -0.37
CA PRO A 128 -1.61 -9.07 -1.79
C PRO A 128 -0.31 -9.03 -2.60
N GLU A 129 -0.16 -9.97 -3.52
CA GLU A 129 0.81 -9.85 -4.60
C GLU A 129 0.31 -8.74 -5.51
N PHE A 130 0.85 -7.53 -5.31
CA PHE A 130 0.71 -6.49 -6.30
C PHE A 130 1.67 -6.83 -7.43
N ASP A 131 1.14 -7.03 -8.63
CA ASP A 131 1.97 -7.02 -9.83
C ASP A 131 2.83 -5.75 -9.79
N ALA A 132 4.14 -5.93 -9.94
CA ALA A 132 5.06 -4.80 -10.09
C ALA A 132 4.52 -3.93 -11.24
N PRO A 133 4.54 -2.59 -11.12
CA PRO A 133 4.08 -1.75 -12.20
C PRO A 133 4.78 -2.15 -13.50
N GLU A 134 4.02 -2.44 -14.56
CA GLU A 134 4.50 -2.61 -15.95
C GLU A 134 5.03 -1.28 -16.53
N PHE A 135 5.69 -0.47 -15.71
CA PHE A 135 6.53 0.64 -16.15
C PHE A 135 8.00 0.26 -15.99
N ALA A 136 8.32 -0.98 -16.36
CA ALA A 136 9.67 -1.36 -16.73
C ALA A 136 9.84 -1.06 -18.23
N ASP A 137 10.39 0.12 -18.48
CA ASP A 137 11.34 0.36 -19.58
C ASP A 137 10.77 0.50 -21.01
N ASP A 138 10.12 1.62 -21.30
CA ASP A 138 10.17 2.19 -22.66
C ASP A 138 11.43 3.04 -22.85
N THR A 139 12.61 2.43 -22.62
CA THR A 139 13.88 2.94 -23.17
C THR A 139 14.19 2.30 -24.54
N SER A 140 13.25 1.56 -25.11
CA SER A 140 13.43 0.86 -26.40
C SER A 140 13.41 1.79 -27.63
N ALA A 141 13.18 3.09 -27.48
CA ALA A 141 13.14 4.03 -28.61
C ALA A 141 14.21 5.15 -28.59
N ALA A 142 15.17 5.16 -27.65
CA ALA A 142 16.14 6.27 -27.55
C ALA A 142 17.60 5.91 -27.25
N GLN A 143 18.02 4.66 -27.39
CA GLN A 143 19.43 4.26 -27.24
C GLN A 143 19.87 3.23 -28.30
N THR A 144 19.84 3.65 -29.56
CA THR A 144 20.73 3.08 -30.59
C THR A 144 21.21 4.21 -31.49
N CYS A 145 22.15 5.02 -30.99
CA CYS A 145 23.00 5.90 -31.80
C CYS A 145 24.03 6.60 -30.90
N CYS A 146 25.06 5.86 -30.47
CA CYS A 146 26.41 6.40 -30.20
C CYS A 146 27.36 5.24 -29.82
N GLY A 147 27.53 4.29 -30.73
CA GLY A 147 28.73 3.45 -30.75
C GLY A 147 29.88 4.31 -31.30
N THR A 148 30.90 4.52 -30.50
CA THR A 148 32.18 5.06 -30.96
C THR A 148 32.89 3.99 -31.77
N ASP A 149 32.82 4.09 -33.09
CA ASP A 149 33.95 3.70 -33.94
C ASP A 149 33.89 4.43 -35.28
N ALA A 150 35.06 4.91 -35.67
CA ALA A 150 35.29 5.82 -36.77
C ALA A 150 35.00 5.16 -38.13
N SER A 151 34.08 5.73 -38.91
CA SER A 151 34.30 6.19 -40.30
C SER A 151 32.98 6.55 -41.00
N ALA A 152 32.97 7.74 -41.60
CA ALA A 152 32.02 8.29 -42.59
C ALA A 152 30.66 8.88 -42.12
N PRO A 153 30.21 10.00 -42.76
CA PRO A 153 29.05 10.77 -42.31
C PRO A 153 27.76 10.31 -43.00
N LYS A 154 26.65 10.29 -42.26
CA LYS A 154 25.31 10.37 -42.86
C LYS A 154 24.45 11.37 -42.10
N THR A 155 24.19 12.48 -42.78
CA THR A 155 23.19 13.49 -42.47
C THR A 155 21.79 12.88 -42.54
N CYS A 156 20.96 13.08 -41.52
CA CYS A 156 19.51 13.00 -41.64
C CYS A 156 18.86 14.14 -40.83
N CYS A 157 18.24 15.08 -41.55
CA CYS A 157 17.16 15.95 -41.07
C CYS A 157 15.82 15.31 -41.46
N GLY A 158 14.75 15.65 -40.74
CA GLY A 158 13.36 15.37 -41.11
C GLY A 158 12.47 15.22 -39.89
#